data_AF-A0A3N5M2B9-F1
#
_entry.id   AF-A0A3N5M2B9-F1
#
_cell.length_a   1.000
_cell.length_b   1.000
_cell.length_c   1.000
_cell.angle_alpha   90.00
_cell.angle_beta   90.00
_cell.angle_gamma   90.00
#
_symmetry.space_group_name_H-M   'P 1'
#
loop_
_entity.id
_entity.type
_entity.pdbx_description
1 polymer ?
#
loop_
_entity_poly.entity_id
_entity_poly.type
_entity_poly.pdbx_seq_one_letter_code
_entity_poly.pdbx_strand_id
1 'polypeptide(L)'
;MDKKTTGIIATVATVLLCGCPGLLSLCWGLLSAFASFVPGAEIDIFGSSDPSSAMTMGIVTICVGIIFVVIPIVVGFLTLRNKPETVVPSNEPVPPAI
;
A
#
# COMPACT_ATOMS: atom_id res chain seq x y z
N MET A 1 13.60 -15.76 -15.28
CA MET A 1 12.79 -14.53 -15.15
C MET A 1 13.71 -13.35 -15.14
N ASP A 2 13.52 -12.39 -16.03
CA ASP A 2 14.29 -11.15 -16.03
C ASP A 2 14.06 -10.35 -14.74
N LYS A 3 15.10 -9.66 -14.28
CA LYS A 3 15.07 -8.83 -13.07
C LYS A 3 13.98 -7.76 -13.15
N LYS A 4 13.74 -7.24 -14.36
CA LYS A 4 12.66 -6.28 -14.67
C LYS A 4 11.28 -6.89 -14.48
N THR A 5 11.05 -8.10 -15.00
CA THR A 5 9.77 -8.82 -14.87
C THR A 5 9.49 -9.19 -13.43
N THR A 6 10.53 -9.62 -12.69
CA THR A 6 10.43 -9.93 -11.25
C THR A 6 10.05 -8.70 -10.42
N GLY A 7 10.67 -7.54 -10.67
CA GLY A 7 10.35 -6.29 -9.96
C GLY A 7 8.91 -5.81 -10.22
N ILE A 8 8.42 -5.92 -11.47
CA ILE A 8 7.03 -5.58 -11.81
C ILE A 8 6.07 -6.52 -11.08
N ILE A 9 6.30 -7.84 -11.13
CA ILE A 9 5.44 -8.82 -10.44
C ILE A 9 5.43 -8.57 -8.94
N ALA A 10 6.59 -8.31 -8.31
CA ALA A 10 6.68 -8.01 -6.89
C ALA A 10 5.88 -6.74 -6.53
N THR A 11 6.01 -5.68 -7.32
CA THR A 11 5.27 -4.43 -7.07
C THR A 11 3.77 -4.63 -7.23
N VAL A 12 3.33 -5.30 -8.30
CA VAL A 12 1.91 -5.61 -8.54
C VAL A 12 1.34 -6.51 -7.44
N ALA A 13 2.06 -7.55 -7.05
CA ALA A 13 1.65 -8.45 -5.97
C ALA A 13 1.51 -7.69 -4.64
N THR A 14 2.45 -6.80 -4.31
CA THR A 14 2.36 -5.99 -3.08
C THR A 14 1.23 -4.98 -3.13
N VAL A 15 0.91 -4.39 -4.28
CA VAL A 15 -0.24 -3.48 -4.41
C VAL A 15 -1.56 -4.25 -4.27
N LEU A 16 -1.67 -5.45 -4.85
CA LEU A 16 -2.87 -6.29 -4.76
C LEU A 16 -3.09 -6.86 -3.36
N LEU A 17 -2.03 -7.41 -2.75
CA LEU A 17 -2.10 -8.04 -1.42
C LEU A 17 -2.11 -7.03 -0.28
N CYS A 18 -1.55 -5.83 -0.49
CA CYS A 18 -1.30 -4.89 0.58
C CYS A 18 -2.00 -3.53 0.37
N GLY A 19 -1.88 -2.96 -0.83
CA GLY A 19 -2.48 -1.66 -1.16
C GLY A 19 -4.01 -1.69 -1.22
N CYS A 20 -4.60 -2.67 -1.90
CA CYS A 20 -6.05 -2.78 -2.05
C CYS A 20 -6.80 -3.03 -0.72
N PRO A 21 -6.41 -4.04 0.10
CA PRO A 21 -7.01 -4.21 1.42
C PRO A 21 -6.65 -3.07 2.39
N GLY A 22 -5.45 -2.48 2.29
CA GLY A 22 -5.06 -1.34 3.11
C GLY A 22 -5.90 -0.09 2.85
N LEU A 23 -6.21 0.21 1.59
CA LEU A 23 -7.03 1.37 1.22
C LEU A 23 -8.50 1.18 1.63
N LEU A 24 -9.05 -0.03 1.45
CA LEU A 24 -10.40 -0.35 1.91
C LEU A 24 -10.51 -0.30 3.43
N SER A 25 -9.50 -0.81 4.15
CA SER A 25 -9.45 -0.76 5.61
C SER A 25 -9.31 0.68 6.13
N LEU A 26 -8.55 1.53 5.45
CA LEU A 26 -8.50 2.97 5.76
C LEU A 26 -9.83 3.66 5.54
N CYS A 27 -10.51 3.38 4.43
CA CYS A 27 -11.80 4.01 4.11
C CYS A 27 -12.88 3.59 5.13
N TRP A 28 -12.92 2.30 5.48
CA TRP A 28 -13.85 1.76 6.48
C TRP A 28 -13.53 2.24 7.91
N GLY A 29 -12.24 2.27 8.27
CA GLY A 29 -11.78 2.77 9.56
C GLY A 29 -12.09 4.25 9.73
N LEU A 30 -11.92 5.06 8.67
CA LEU A 30 -12.27 6.48 8.69
C LEU A 30 -13.78 6.69 8.83
N LEU A 31 -14.59 5.94 8.07
CA LEU A 31 -16.06 5.99 8.16
C LEU A 31 -16.57 5.60 9.55
N SER A 32 -16.01 4.53 10.14
CA SER A 32 -16.37 4.10 11.50
C SER A 32 -15.94 5.10 12.57
N ALA A 33 -14.76 5.71 12.42
CA ALA A 33 -14.31 6.79 13.30
C ALA A 33 -15.24 8.01 13.21
N PHE A 34 -15.64 8.45 12.00
CA PHE A 34 -16.58 9.56 11.85
C PHE A 34 -17.98 9.22 12.35
N ALA A 35 -18.47 8.01 12.10
CA ALA A 35 -19.75 7.55 12.60
C ALA A 35 -19.78 7.55 14.15
N SER A 36 -18.65 7.28 14.81
CA SER A 36 -18.57 7.32 16.29
C SER A 36 -18.79 8.71 16.89
N PHE A 37 -18.66 9.78 16.09
CA PHE A 37 -18.97 11.15 16.49
C PHE A 37 -20.42 11.57 16.20
N VAL A 38 -21.24 10.72 15.55
CA VAL A 38 -22.65 11.00 15.28
C VAL A 38 -23.51 10.48 16.44
N PRO A 39 -24.13 11.35 17.26
CA PRO A 39 -24.98 10.92 18.35
C PRO A 39 -26.20 10.17 17.81
N GLY A 40 -26.45 8.96 18.33
CA GLY A 40 -27.54 8.07 17.89
C GLY A 40 -27.19 7.10 16.77
N ALA A 41 -25.93 7.04 16.33
CA ALA A 41 -25.47 5.95 15.45
C ALA A 41 -25.39 4.64 16.26
N GLU A 42 -26.28 3.69 15.98
CA GLU A 42 -26.19 2.30 16.47
C GLU A 42 -25.04 1.59 15.76
N ILE A 43 -23.80 1.88 16.18
CA ILE A 43 -22.62 1.18 15.69
C ILE A 43 -22.46 -0.07 16.55
N ASP A 44 -23.05 -1.18 16.12
CA ASP A 44 -22.81 -2.48 16.75
C ASP A 44 -21.44 -3.01 16.29
N ILE A 45 -20.48 -2.98 17.20
CA ILE A 45 -19.21 -3.65 17.00
C ILE A 45 -19.18 -4.88 17.88
N PHE A 46 -19.38 -6.06 17.27
CA PHE A 46 -19.31 -7.35 17.95
C PHE A 46 -20.31 -7.50 19.13
N GLY A 47 -21.49 -6.88 19.04
CA GLY A 47 -22.51 -6.92 20.10
C GLY A 47 -22.36 -5.86 21.20
N SER A 48 -21.41 -4.93 21.07
CA SER A 48 -21.27 -3.76 21.95
C SER A 48 -21.65 -2.50 21.16
N SER A 49 -22.68 -1.80 21.64
CA SER A 49 -23.13 -0.50 21.12
C SER A 49 -22.46 0.68 21.83
N ASP A 50 -21.39 0.43 22.58
CA ASP A 50 -20.67 1.47 23.29
C ASP A 50 -19.83 2.30 22.29
N PRO A 51 -19.94 3.64 22.31
CA PRO A 51 -19.24 4.52 21.36
C PRO A 51 -17.70 4.39 21.46
N SER A 52 -17.19 4.03 22.64
CA SER A 52 -15.76 3.73 22.88
C SER A 52 -15.28 2.47 22.15
N SER A 53 -16.13 1.45 21.97
CA SER A 53 -15.81 0.23 21.21
C SER A 53 -15.69 0.53 19.71
N ALA A 54 -16.62 1.33 19.18
CA ALA A 54 -16.58 1.82 17.80
C ALA A 54 -15.33 2.65 17.51
N MET A 55 -14.98 3.57 18.41
CA MET A 55 -13.79 4.40 18.28
C MET A 55 -12.50 3.56 18.30
N THR A 56 -12.40 2.60 19.22
CA THR A 56 -11.22 1.73 19.33
C THR A 56 -11.03 0.89 18.07
N MET A 57 -12.10 0.30 17.55
CA MET A 57 -12.05 -0.53 16.36
C MET A 57 -11.72 0.27 15.09
N GLY A 58 -12.28 1.48 14.97
CA GLY A 58 -11.91 2.42 13.90
C GLY A 58 -10.43 2.81 13.94
N ILE A 59 -9.89 3.15 15.12
CA ILE A 59 -8.47 3.49 15.27
C ILE A 59 -7.57 2.30 14.91
N VAL A 60 -7.88 1.10 15.41
CA VAL A 60 -7.09 -0.11 15.12
C VAL A 60 -7.07 -0.42 13.62
N THR A 61 -8.23 -0.34 12.95
CA THR A 61 -8.31 -0.59 11.49
C THR A 61 -7.56 0.47 10.68
N ILE A 62 -7.64 1.74 11.06
CA ILE A 62 -6.83 2.81 10.43
C ILE A 62 -5.33 2.51 10.60
N CYS A 63 -4.88 2.16 11.81
CA CYS A 63 -3.47 1.87 12.07
C CYS A 63 -2.95 0.69 11.24
N VAL A 64 -3.71 -0.40 11.16
CA VAL A 64 -3.35 -1.56 10.32
C VAL A 64 -3.34 -1.15 8.85
N GLY A 65 -4.33 -0.39 8.38
CA GLY A 65 -4.40 0.13 7.03
C GLY A 65 -3.18 0.99 6.64
N ILE A 66 -2.70 1.85 7.54
CA ILE A 66 -1.48 2.66 7.32
C ILE A 66 -0.26 1.75 7.11
N ILE A 67 -0.07 0.74 7.96
CA ILE A 67 1.05 -0.22 7.83
C ILE A 67 0.99 -0.91 6.45
N PHE A 68 -0.21 -1.34 6.06
CA PHE A 68 -0.46 -1.97 4.78
C PHE A 68 -0.22 -1.04 3.58
N VAL A 69 -0.38 0.28 3.73
CA VAL A 69 -0.05 1.25 2.67
C VAL A 69 1.45 1.56 2.61
N VAL A 70 2.14 1.55 3.75
CA VAL A 70 3.60 1.80 3.79
C VAL A 70 4.38 0.71 3.05
N ILE A 71 3.97 -0.56 3.16
CA ILE A 71 4.64 -1.69 2.49
C ILE A 71 4.79 -1.51 0.97
N PRO A 72 3.71 -1.27 0.18
CA PRO A 72 3.83 -1.08 -1.27
C PRO A 72 4.59 0.22 -1.62
N ILE A 73 4.58 1.26 -0.78
CA ILE A 73 5.40 2.46 -0.98
C ILE A 73 6.89 2.10 -0.88
N VAL A 74 7.30 1.37 0.16
CA VAL A 74 8.69 0.95 0.36
C VAL A 74 9.13 0.01 -0.77
N VAL A 75 8.30 -0.97 -1.14
CA VAL A 75 8.61 -1.92 -2.21
C VAL A 75 8.71 -1.22 -3.57
N GLY A 76 7.79 -0.30 -3.87
CA GLY A 76 7.84 0.52 -5.08
C GLY A 76 9.10 1.40 -5.11
N PHE A 77 9.45 2.04 -3.99
CA PHE A 77 10.66 2.85 -3.89
C PHE A 77 11.94 2.03 -4.09
N LEU A 78 12.06 0.87 -3.43
CA LEU A 78 13.20 -0.03 -3.60
C LEU A 78 13.28 -0.59 -5.03
N THR A 79 12.14 -0.91 -5.64
CA THR A 79 12.09 -1.38 -7.03
C THR A 79 12.52 -0.28 -8.00
N LEU A 80 12.10 0.97 -7.77
CA LEU A 80 12.43 2.11 -8.63
C LEU A 80 13.88 2.57 -8.46
N ARG A 81 14.45 2.44 -7.25
CA ARG A 81 15.86 2.75 -6.97
C ARG A 81 16.80 1.71 -7.60
N ASN A 82 16.40 0.44 -7.66
CA ASN A 82 17.20 -0.64 -8.24
C ASN A 82 16.91 -0.87 -9.73
N LYS A 83 16.63 0.19 -10.51
CA LYS A 83 16.50 0.09 -11.97
C LYS A 83 17.71 -0.71 -12.49
N PRO A 84 17.50 -1.84 -13.20
CA PRO A 84 18.62 -2.56 -13.80
C PRO A 84 19.30 -1.61 -14.78
N GLU A 85 20.62 -1.48 -14.67
CA GLU A 85 21.42 -0.76 -15.67
C GLU A 85 20.99 -1.21 -17.05
N THR A 86 20.62 -0.25 -17.89
CA THR A 86 20.43 -0.49 -19.31
C THR A 86 21.76 -1.04 -19.80
N VAL A 87 21.83 -2.35 -20.03
CA VAL A 87 22.96 -2.95 -20.73
C VAL A 87 22.88 -2.38 -22.14
N VAL A 88 23.59 -1.27 -22.37
CA VAL A 88 23.79 -0.72 -23.71
C VAL A 88 24.52 -1.84 -24.45
N PRO A 89 23.93 -2.44 -25.50
CA PRO A 89 24.67 -3.40 -26.29
C PRO A 89 25.80 -2.63 -26.95
N SER A 90 27.02 -2.86 -26.48
CA SER A 90 28.27 -2.31 -27.00
C SER A 90 28.52 -2.84 -28.42
N ASN A 91 27.72 -2.38 -29.38
CA ASN A 91 27.83 -2.68 -30.81
C ASN A 91 27.77 -1.42 -31.67
N GLU A 92 27.85 -0.22 -31.07
CA GLU A 92 28.05 1.00 -31.84
C GLU A 92 29.53 1.11 -32.24
N PRO A 93 29.84 1.16 -33.55
CA PRO A 93 31.21 1.35 -34.03
C PRO A 93 31.75 2.70 -33.55
N VAL A 94 32.86 2.69 -32.82
CA VAL A 94 33.55 3.90 -32.37
C VAL A 94 34.07 4.64 -33.61
N PRO A 95 33.72 5.92 -33.84
CA PRO A 95 34.27 6.68 -34.95
C PRO A 95 35.78 6.86 -34.74
N PRO A 96 36.61 6.74 -35.79
CA PRO A 96 38.06 6.88 -35.68
C PRO A 96 38.40 8.27 -35.14
N ALA A 97 39.18 8.29 -34.05
CA ALA A 97 39.75 9.53 -33.53
C ALA A 97 40.69 10.13 -34.58
N ILE A 98 40.40 11.36 -34.98
CA ILE A 98 41.24 12.17 -35.86
C ILE A 98 42.40 12.73 -35.04
#